data_AF-L2F6P2-F1
#
_entry.id   AF-L2F6P2-F1
#
_cell.length_a   1.000
_cell.length_b   1.000
_cell.length_c   1.000
_cell.angle_alpha   90.00
_cell.angle_beta   90.00
_cell.angle_gamma   90.00
#
_symmetry.space_group_name_H-M   'P 1'
#
loop_
_entity.id
_entity.type
_entity.pdbx_description
1 polymer ?
#
loop_
_entity_poly.entity_id
_entity_poly.type
_entity_poly.pdbx_seq_one_letter_code
_entity_poly.pdbx_strand_id
1 'polypeptide(L)'
;MSQSLNQGRTMSKHCIPKAQLIAAAESFAKVSFFADCCYRYYFYECKVSHDNLLSCLATEFADYFKGVPKRYHTAIIATALIEICYPIPVGKNYAFSERERAITAGISRQTWRTHNMNAVCENVVCNVIGIAWVVAGKVCKQLGKNFKTGY
;
A
#
# COMPACT_ATOMS: atom_id res chain seq x y z
N MET A 1 49.83 34.58 -6.07
CA MET A 1 49.68 33.71 -4.89
C MET A 1 48.38 34.12 -4.20
N SER A 2 47.32 33.34 -4.05
CA SER A 2 47.04 31.93 -4.34
C SER A 2 45.53 31.78 -4.50
N GLN A 3 45.12 30.86 -5.35
CA GLN A 3 43.74 30.46 -5.62
C GLN A 3 43.11 29.69 -4.45
N SER A 4 41.78 29.80 -4.36
CA SER A 4 40.78 28.75 -4.05
C SER A 4 40.81 28.05 -2.69
N LEU A 5 39.64 27.96 -2.08
CA LEU A 5 39.03 26.66 -1.75
C LEU A 5 37.52 26.83 -1.64
N ASN A 6 36.89 26.83 -2.81
CA ASN A 6 35.44 26.63 -2.94
C ASN A 6 35.16 25.16 -2.57
N GLN A 7 34.62 24.91 -1.38
CA GLN A 7 34.23 23.57 -0.95
C GLN A 7 33.04 23.09 -1.79
N GLY A 8 33.34 22.34 -2.84
CA GLY A 8 32.37 21.58 -3.62
C GLY A 8 31.70 20.54 -2.73
N ARG A 9 30.48 20.84 -2.27
CA ARG A 9 29.56 19.88 -1.67
C ARG A 9 29.22 18.84 -2.75
N THR A 10 29.90 17.70 -2.73
CA THR A 10 29.61 16.57 -3.63
C THR A 10 28.16 16.15 -3.43
N MET A 11 27.29 16.46 -4.39
CA MET A 11 25.94 15.93 -4.42
C MET A 11 26.04 14.42 -4.59
N SER A 12 25.64 13.67 -3.56
CA SER A 12 25.61 12.20 -3.60
C SER A 12 24.72 11.77 -4.77
N LYS A 13 25.34 11.19 -5.81
CA LYS A 13 24.63 10.69 -6.98
C LYS A 13 23.72 9.54 -6.52
N HIS A 14 22.41 9.81 -6.42
CA HIS A 14 21.44 8.78 -6.05
C HIS A 14 21.51 7.64 -7.07
N CYS A 15 21.75 6.42 -6.58
CA CYS A 15 21.85 5.23 -7.42
C CYS A 15 20.59 4.38 -7.21
N ILE A 16 20.02 3.88 -8.32
CA ILE A 16 18.98 2.85 -8.24
C ILE A 16 19.67 1.54 -7.86
N PRO A 17 19.31 0.90 -6.73
CA PRO A 17 19.96 -0.32 -6.31
C PRO A 17 19.68 -1.46 -7.29
N LYS A 18 20.67 -2.34 -7.49
CA LYS A 18 20.47 -3.59 -8.25
C LYS A 18 19.35 -4.41 -7.60
N ALA A 19 18.54 -5.10 -8.39
CA ALA A 19 17.42 -5.91 -7.90
C ALA A 19 17.82 -6.90 -6.79
N GLN A 20 19.03 -7.49 -6.89
CA GLN A 20 19.58 -8.41 -5.88
C GLN A 20 19.78 -7.74 -4.51
N LEU A 21 20.15 -6.45 -4.48
CA LEU A 21 20.32 -5.69 -3.24
C LEU A 21 18.97 -5.33 -2.61
N ILE A 22 17.95 -5.09 -3.43
CA ILE A 22 16.57 -4.88 -2.96
C ILE A 22 16.06 -6.18 -2.31
N ALA A 23 16.22 -7.32 -2.97
CA ALA A 23 15.80 -8.62 -2.42
C ALA A 23 16.52 -8.97 -1.10
N ALA A 24 17.82 -8.64 -1.00
CA ALA A 24 18.55 -8.77 0.25
C ALA A 24 17.99 -7.83 1.33
N ALA A 25 17.76 -6.56 1.01
CA ALA A 25 17.18 -5.58 1.92
C ALA A 25 15.78 -5.97 2.41
N GLU A 26 14.92 -6.50 1.54
CA GLU A 26 13.61 -7.08 1.88
C GLU A 26 13.76 -8.22 2.90
N SER A 27 14.68 -9.15 2.65
CA SER A 27 14.97 -10.28 3.54
C SER A 27 15.47 -9.83 4.92
N PHE A 28 16.30 -8.77 4.95
CA PHE A 28 16.83 -8.18 6.19
C PHE A 28 15.82 -7.31 6.95
N ALA A 29 14.78 -6.80 6.29
CA ALA A 29 13.79 -5.92 6.92
C ALA A 29 12.94 -6.62 7.99
N LYS A 30 12.95 -7.97 8.04
CA LYS A 30 12.28 -8.82 9.05
C LYS A 30 10.83 -8.37 9.30
N VAL A 31 10.08 -8.17 8.22
CA VAL A 31 8.67 -7.78 8.28
C VAL A 31 7.78 -9.00 8.43
N SER A 32 6.58 -8.82 8.99
CA SER A 32 5.61 -9.91 9.05
C SER A 32 5.13 -10.30 7.65
N PHE A 33 4.65 -11.53 7.50
CA PHE A 33 4.10 -12.03 6.24
C PHE A 33 2.98 -11.12 5.69
N PHE A 34 2.07 -10.67 6.54
CA PHE A 34 1.00 -9.75 6.17
C PHE A 34 1.56 -8.41 5.64
N ALA A 35 2.55 -7.83 6.33
CA ALA A 35 3.15 -6.56 5.92
C ALA A 35 3.93 -6.69 4.60
N ASP A 36 4.62 -7.81 4.39
CA ASP A 36 5.25 -8.13 3.10
C ASP A 36 4.21 -8.26 1.98
N CYS A 37 3.06 -8.88 2.24
CA CYS A 37 1.97 -8.96 1.26
C CYS A 37 1.45 -7.57 0.88
N CYS A 38 1.22 -6.67 1.85
CA CYS A 38 0.82 -5.28 1.56
C CYS A 38 1.87 -4.57 0.69
N TYR A 39 3.15 -4.71 1.04
CA TYR A 39 4.27 -4.10 0.32
C TYR A 39 4.38 -4.61 -1.13
N ARG A 40 4.39 -5.94 -1.32
CA ARG A 40 4.48 -6.58 -2.62
C ARG A 40 3.25 -6.32 -3.48
N TYR A 41 2.08 -6.27 -2.88
CA TYR A 41 0.85 -5.91 -3.60
C TYR A 41 0.92 -4.47 -4.11
N TYR A 42 1.24 -3.52 -3.24
CA TYR A 42 1.20 -2.10 -3.57
C TYR A 42 2.28 -1.66 -4.56
N PHE A 43 3.53 -2.11 -4.39
CA PHE A 43 4.66 -1.63 -5.21
C PHE A 43 5.01 -2.54 -6.39
N TYR A 44 4.55 -3.80 -6.39
CA TYR A 44 4.93 -4.77 -7.41
C TYR A 44 3.73 -5.48 -8.04
N GLU A 45 2.50 -5.11 -7.67
CA GLU A 45 1.25 -5.71 -8.19
C GLU A 45 1.25 -7.25 -8.11
N CYS A 46 1.88 -7.78 -7.06
CA CYS A 46 2.11 -9.22 -6.92
C CYS A 46 0.78 -9.97 -6.74
N LYS A 47 0.43 -10.81 -7.72
CA LYS A 47 -0.81 -11.62 -7.70
C LYS A 47 -0.92 -12.54 -6.48
N VAL A 48 0.19 -13.18 -6.08
CA VAL A 48 0.20 -14.05 -4.89
C VAL A 48 -0.12 -13.24 -3.63
N SER A 49 0.42 -12.03 -3.53
CA SER A 49 0.14 -11.13 -2.42
C SER A 49 -1.31 -10.63 -2.44
N HIS A 50 -1.88 -10.36 -3.62
CA HIS A 50 -3.31 -10.05 -3.77
C HIS A 50 -4.19 -11.18 -3.19
N ASP A 51 -3.93 -12.43 -3.60
CA ASP A 51 -4.73 -13.58 -3.16
C ASP A 51 -4.60 -13.82 -1.65
N ASN A 52 -3.39 -13.67 -1.10
CA ASN A 52 -3.16 -13.75 0.34
C ASN A 52 -3.91 -12.66 1.10
N LEU A 53 -3.84 -11.40 0.65
CA LEU A 53 -4.55 -10.28 1.27
C LEU A 53 -6.07 -10.50 1.24
N LEU A 54 -6.61 -10.98 0.11
CA LEU A 54 -8.03 -11.28 -0.02
C LEU A 54 -8.49 -12.33 1.01
N SER A 55 -7.61 -13.28 1.36
CA SER A 55 -7.90 -14.35 2.32
C SER A 55 -7.81 -13.92 3.79
N CYS A 56 -6.94 -12.97 4.13
CA CYS A 56 -6.61 -12.67 5.54
C CYS A 56 -7.08 -11.29 6.02
N LEU A 57 -7.36 -10.33 5.12
CA LEU A 57 -7.69 -8.95 5.51
C LEU A 57 -8.92 -8.85 6.41
N ALA A 58 -9.93 -9.69 6.21
CA ALA A 58 -11.12 -9.70 7.08
C ALA A 58 -10.78 -10.07 8.53
N THR A 59 -9.76 -10.91 8.73
CA THR A 59 -9.27 -11.32 10.05
C THR A 59 -8.33 -10.28 10.64
N GLU A 60 -7.36 -9.81 9.87
CA GLU A 60 -6.39 -8.79 10.30
C GLU A 60 -7.09 -7.48 10.69
N PHE A 61 -8.19 -7.15 10.02
CA PHE A 61 -8.97 -5.94 10.24
C PHE A 61 -10.36 -6.20 10.85
N ALA A 62 -10.50 -7.26 11.64
CA ALA A 62 -11.78 -7.69 12.21
C ALA A 62 -12.55 -6.55 12.91
N ASP A 63 -11.85 -5.63 13.57
CA ASP A 63 -12.44 -4.47 14.23
C ASP A 63 -13.13 -3.52 13.26
N TYR A 64 -12.57 -3.29 12.07
CA TYR A 64 -13.20 -2.46 11.02
C TYR A 64 -14.43 -3.13 10.42
N PHE A 65 -14.46 -4.46 10.39
CA PHE A 65 -15.59 -5.23 9.86
C PHE A 65 -16.72 -5.44 10.89
N LYS A 66 -16.58 -4.95 12.12
CA LYS A 66 -17.61 -5.06 13.16
C LYS A 66 -18.89 -4.36 12.73
N GLY A 67 -19.99 -5.09 12.66
CA GLY A 67 -21.30 -4.59 12.20
C GLY A 67 -21.56 -4.74 10.70
N VAL A 68 -20.57 -5.20 9.92
CA VAL A 68 -20.75 -5.59 8.52
C VAL A 68 -21.03 -7.10 8.45
N PRO A 69 -22.12 -7.54 7.79
CA PRO A 69 -22.38 -8.96 7.57
C PRO A 69 -21.25 -9.64 6.81
N LYS A 70 -20.79 -10.81 7.30
CA LYS A 70 -19.64 -11.56 6.76
C LYS A 70 -19.70 -11.81 5.25
N ARG A 71 -20.90 -12.02 4.71
CA ARG A 71 -21.14 -12.22 3.26
C ARG A 71 -20.63 -11.07 2.38
N TYR A 72 -20.43 -9.88 2.94
CA TYR A 72 -19.95 -8.70 2.20
C TYR A 72 -18.45 -8.45 2.35
N HIS A 73 -17.76 -9.14 3.28
CA HIS A 73 -16.36 -8.84 3.60
C HIS A 73 -15.45 -8.97 2.38
N THR A 74 -15.50 -10.11 1.69
CA THR A 74 -14.68 -10.36 0.50
C THR A 74 -14.94 -9.34 -0.61
N ALA A 75 -16.19 -8.95 -0.84
CA ALA A 75 -16.54 -7.96 -1.87
C ALA A 75 -15.99 -6.56 -1.55
N ILE A 76 -16.05 -6.15 -0.28
CA ILE A 76 -15.47 -4.88 0.19
C ILE A 76 -13.94 -4.91 0.05
N ILE A 77 -13.30 -6.01 0.45
CA ILE A 77 -11.84 -6.17 0.35
C ILE A 77 -11.40 -6.14 -1.12
N ALA A 78 -12.05 -6.92 -1.98
CA ALA A 78 -11.75 -6.92 -3.42
C ALA A 78 -11.88 -5.52 -4.02
N THR A 79 -12.94 -4.78 -3.66
CA THR A 79 -13.15 -3.40 -4.11
C THR A 79 -12.03 -2.48 -3.65
N ALA A 80 -11.62 -2.57 -2.38
CA ALA A 80 -10.52 -1.77 -1.85
C ALA A 80 -9.19 -2.09 -2.54
N LEU A 81 -8.89 -3.38 -2.76
CA LEU A 81 -7.68 -3.79 -3.46
C LEU A 81 -7.67 -3.30 -4.91
N ILE A 82 -8.80 -3.40 -5.63
CA ILE A 82 -8.94 -2.85 -6.97
C ILE A 82 -8.71 -1.33 -6.96
N GLU A 83 -9.31 -0.61 -6.02
CA GLU A 83 -9.20 0.86 -5.93
C GLU A 83 -7.75 1.33 -5.79
N ILE A 84 -6.92 0.60 -5.04
CA ILE A 84 -5.49 0.90 -4.85
C ILE A 84 -4.72 0.97 -6.18
N CYS A 85 -5.15 0.22 -7.21
CA CYS A 85 -4.51 0.19 -8.52
C CYS A 85 -4.85 1.41 -9.39
N TYR A 86 -5.75 2.30 -8.97
CA TYR A 86 -6.16 3.46 -9.73
C TYR A 86 -5.55 4.76 -9.18
N PRO A 87 -5.17 5.70 -10.06
CA PRO A 87 -4.66 6.99 -9.62
C PRO A 87 -5.75 7.80 -8.91
N ILE A 88 -5.38 8.49 -7.84
CA ILE A 88 -6.28 9.40 -7.13
C ILE A 88 -6.45 10.68 -7.96
N PRO A 89 -7.69 11.08 -8.31
CA PRO A 89 -7.93 12.33 -9.04
C PRO A 89 -7.46 13.56 -8.26
N VAL A 90 -7.07 14.62 -8.99
CA VAL A 90 -6.64 15.88 -8.38
C VAL A 90 -7.73 16.45 -7.46
N GLY A 91 -7.36 16.77 -6.22
CA GLY A 91 -8.28 17.32 -5.22
C GLY A 91 -9.20 16.29 -4.55
N LYS A 92 -8.93 14.99 -4.70
CA LYS A 92 -9.63 13.90 -4.00
C LYS A 92 -8.68 13.14 -3.08
N ASN A 93 -9.25 12.43 -2.11
CA ASN A 93 -8.51 11.56 -1.19
C ASN A 93 -8.46 10.11 -1.67
N TYR A 94 -9.34 9.74 -2.60
CA TYR A 94 -9.60 8.37 -3.00
C TYR A 94 -9.85 8.30 -4.50
N ALA A 95 -9.50 7.17 -5.11
CA ALA A 95 -9.70 6.96 -6.53
C ALA A 95 -11.17 6.75 -6.86
N PHE A 96 -11.92 6.04 -6.00
CA PHE A 96 -13.34 5.78 -6.19
C PHE A 96 -14.19 6.62 -5.24
N SER A 97 -15.31 7.10 -5.76
CA SER A 97 -16.42 7.61 -4.96
C SER A 97 -17.18 6.48 -4.25
N GLU A 98 -17.98 6.82 -3.23
CA GLU A 98 -18.87 5.86 -2.56
C GLU A 98 -19.75 5.09 -3.55
N ARG A 99 -20.27 5.77 -4.58
CA ARG A 99 -21.12 5.16 -5.60
C ARG A 99 -20.34 4.13 -6.41
N GLU A 100 -19.13 4.47 -6.85
CA GLU A 100 -18.29 3.56 -7.62
C GLU A 100 -17.90 2.35 -6.80
N ARG A 101 -17.52 2.51 -5.53
CA ARG A 101 -17.24 1.39 -4.64
C ARG A 101 -18.42 0.44 -4.48
N ALA A 102 -19.63 0.97 -4.25
CA ALA A 102 -20.82 0.13 -4.14
C ALA A 102 -21.11 -0.66 -5.43
N ILE A 103 -20.93 -0.03 -6.60
CA ILE A 103 -21.09 -0.67 -7.91
C ILE A 103 -20.03 -1.76 -8.12
N THR A 104 -18.75 -1.44 -7.88
CA THR A 104 -17.63 -2.39 -8.00
C THR A 104 -17.81 -3.59 -7.08
N ALA A 105 -18.34 -3.37 -5.86
CA ALA A 105 -18.64 -4.45 -4.93
C ALA A 105 -19.87 -5.28 -5.30
N GLY A 106 -20.69 -4.84 -6.26
CA GLY A 106 -21.98 -5.47 -6.58
C GLY A 106 -23.01 -5.36 -5.45
N ILE A 107 -22.90 -4.31 -4.60
CA ILE A 107 -23.76 -4.10 -3.43
C ILE A 107 -24.63 -2.87 -3.66
N SER A 108 -25.92 -2.96 -3.33
CA SER A 108 -26.82 -1.80 -3.45
C SER A 108 -26.31 -0.63 -2.61
N ARG A 109 -26.44 0.61 -3.12
CA ARG A 109 -26.02 1.81 -2.39
C ARG A 109 -26.71 1.96 -1.03
N GLN A 110 -27.96 1.52 -0.93
CA GLN A 110 -28.70 1.54 0.33
C GLN A 110 -28.03 0.62 1.35
N THR A 111 -27.76 -0.64 0.97
CA THR A 111 -27.06 -1.62 1.82
C THR A 111 -25.67 -1.14 2.21
N TRP A 112 -24.93 -0.55 1.26
CA TRP A 112 -23.60 0.01 1.47
C TRP A 112 -23.58 1.06 2.59
N ARG A 113 -24.56 1.97 2.57
CA ARG A 113 -24.73 3.01 3.59
C ARG A 113 -25.21 2.46 4.92
N THR A 114 -26.19 1.56 4.91
CA THR A 114 -26.75 0.95 6.13
C THR A 114 -25.69 0.28 6.99
N HIS A 115 -24.69 -0.35 6.38
CA HIS A 115 -23.61 -1.03 7.10
C HIS A 115 -22.30 -0.24 7.15
N ASN A 116 -22.32 1.05 6.80
CA ASN A 116 -21.12 1.92 6.79
C ASN A 116 -19.93 1.31 5.99
N MET A 117 -20.22 0.60 4.91
CA MET A 117 -19.20 -0.15 4.15
C MET A 117 -18.18 0.76 3.47
N ASN A 118 -18.55 2.02 3.19
CA ASN A 118 -17.63 2.99 2.62
C ASN A 118 -16.42 3.24 3.54
N ALA A 119 -16.68 3.46 4.83
CA ALA A 119 -15.61 3.68 5.82
C ALA A 119 -14.73 2.44 5.98
N VAL A 120 -15.32 1.24 5.92
CA VAL A 120 -14.56 -0.02 5.97
C VAL A 120 -13.64 -0.15 4.76
N CYS A 121 -14.15 0.13 3.56
CA CYS A 121 -13.36 0.13 2.33
C CYS A 121 -12.19 1.12 2.42
N GLU A 122 -12.44 2.35 2.86
CA GLU A 122 -11.42 3.38 3.05
C GLU A 122 -10.35 2.95 4.05
N ASN A 123 -10.74 2.33 5.17
CA ASN A 123 -9.79 1.80 6.15
C ASN A 123 -8.91 0.72 5.55
N VAL A 124 -9.43 -0.18 4.72
CA VAL A 124 -8.63 -1.20 4.03
C VAL A 124 -7.61 -0.51 3.09
N VAL A 125 -8.06 0.43 2.26
CA VAL A 125 -7.19 1.18 1.33
C VAL A 125 -6.05 1.87 2.09
N CYS A 126 -6.39 2.68 3.10
CA CYS A 126 -5.43 3.45 3.87
C CYS A 126 -4.43 2.57 4.62
N ASN A 127 -4.87 1.46 5.23
CA ASN A 127 -3.98 0.59 5.98
C ASN A 127 -3.05 -0.23 5.07
N VAL A 128 -3.54 -0.76 3.94
CA VAL A 128 -2.68 -1.50 3.00
C VAL A 128 -1.58 -0.58 2.46
N ILE A 129 -1.93 0.63 2.01
CA ILE A 129 -0.98 1.63 1.52
C ILE A 129 -0.02 2.05 2.64
N GLY A 130 -0.55 2.38 3.83
CA GLY A 130 0.26 2.83 4.97
C GLY A 130 1.28 1.77 5.41
N ILE A 131 0.87 0.51 5.51
CA ILE A 131 1.76 -0.61 5.84
C ILE A 131 2.83 -0.77 4.76
N ALA A 132 2.45 -0.72 3.48
CA ALA A 132 3.40 -0.82 2.37
C ALA A 132 4.48 0.26 2.45
N TRP A 133 4.10 1.52 2.71
CA TRP A 133 5.06 2.62 2.89
C TRP A 133 5.96 2.45 4.12
N VAL A 134 5.44 1.91 5.23
CA VAL A 134 6.26 1.59 6.41
C VAL A 134 7.29 0.51 6.06
N VAL A 135 6.92 -0.52 5.32
CA VAL A 135 7.84 -1.56 4.85
C VAL A 135 8.87 -0.99 3.89
N ALA A 136 8.46 -0.17 2.91
CA ALA A 136 9.38 0.53 2.02
C ALA A 136 10.40 1.36 2.79
N GLY A 137 9.97 2.08 3.83
CA GLY A 137 10.87 2.82 4.72
C GLY A 137 11.88 1.91 5.44
N LYS A 138 11.47 0.71 5.86
CA LYS A 138 12.39 -0.29 6.44
C LYS A 138 13.38 -0.82 5.41
N VAL A 139 12.94 -1.15 4.20
CA VAL A 139 13.79 -1.61 3.09
C VAL A 139 14.82 -0.53 2.70
N CYS A 140 14.38 0.71 2.54
CA CYS A 140 15.26 1.86 2.28
C CYS A 140 16.34 2.04 3.35
N LYS A 141 16.00 1.85 4.63
CA LYS A 141 16.99 1.90 5.73
C LYS A 141 18.07 0.83 5.59
N GLN A 142 17.73 -0.37 5.10
CA GLN A 142 18.71 -1.43 4.86
C GLN A 142 19.61 -1.14 3.66
N LEU A 143 19.06 -0.48 2.63
CA LEU A 143 19.83 -0.10 1.44
C LEU A 143 20.85 1.03 1.75
N GLY A 144 20.53 1.93 2.67
CA GLY A 144 21.41 3.03 3.09
C GLY A 144 21.20 4.35 2.33
N LYS A 145 21.84 5.43 2.79
CA LYS A 145 21.53 6.83 2.43
C LYS A 145 21.69 7.20 0.94
N ASN A 146 22.39 6.40 0.14
CA ASN A 146 22.68 6.68 -1.26
C ASN A 146 21.69 6.03 -2.25
N PHE A 147 20.80 5.18 -1.77
CA PHE A 147 19.85 4.45 -2.60
C PHE A 147 18.44 5.01 -2.43
N LYS A 148 17.77 5.25 -3.56
CA LYS A 148 16.34 5.54 -3.61
C LYS A 148 15.64 4.38 -4.29
N THR A 149 14.51 3.97 -3.74
CA THR A 149 13.60 3.05 -4.40
C THR A 149 12.86 3.81 -5.51
N GLY A 150 12.73 3.19 -6.68
CA GLY A 150 12.22 3.83 -7.91
C GLY A 150 10.70 3.82 -8.04
N TYR A 151 9.99 3.63 -6.93
CA TYR A 151 8.54 3.56 -6.83
C TYR A 151 8.01 4.71 -5.96
#